data_AF-A0A9E0SDR1-F1
#
_entry.id   AF-A0A9E0SDR1-F1
#
_cell.length_a   1.000
_cell.length_b   1.000
_cell.length_c   1.000
_cell.angle_alpha   90.00
_cell.angle_beta   90.00
_cell.angle_gamma   90.00
#
_symmetry.space_group_name_H-M   'P 1'
#
loop_
_entity.id
_entity.type
_entity.pdbx_description
1 polymer ?
#
loop_
_entity_poly.entity_id
_entity_poly.type
_entity_poly.pdbx_seq_one_letter_code
_entity_poly.pdbx_strand_id
1 'polypeptide(L)'
;MRPYHQRNGFTLVEVAIVMLIIGLLAGIVLPLAGSMMDQQRRKETANKLAAIDQALLAFVTTNKRLPCPAAGTTASGAVNAGVAQPAVAGDCTALNTGVVPWATLGLGEGDVTDAWGVRITYRVPTGAAGFTRANALDASKCDPAGAANRNLGGAGADFCVIAGCAAA
;
A
#
# COMPACT_ATOMS: atom_id res chain seq x y z
N MET A 1 81.11 -1.91 5.87
CA MET A 1 80.35 -1.42 4.70
C MET A 1 78.89 -1.74 4.93
N ARG A 2 78.04 -0.72 5.17
CA ARG A 2 76.62 -0.91 5.53
C ARG A 2 75.78 -0.88 4.25
N PRO A 3 74.94 -1.89 3.95
CA PRO A 3 74.15 -1.92 2.74
C PRO A 3 73.04 -0.85 2.78
N TYR A 4 72.98 -0.02 1.74
CA TYR A 4 71.95 1.00 1.54
C TYR A 4 70.66 0.31 1.06
N HIS A 5 69.65 0.27 1.91
CA HIS A 5 68.30 -0.17 1.50
C HIS A 5 67.76 0.83 0.48
N GLN A 6 67.61 0.39 -0.77
CA GLN A 6 66.91 1.16 -1.78
C GLN A 6 65.44 1.24 -1.38
N ARG A 7 64.98 2.44 -1.04
CA ARG A 7 63.57 2.74 -0.85
C ARG A 7 62.93 2.84 -2.24
N ASN A 8 62.18 1.83 -2.63
CA ASN A 8 61.34 1.88 -3.82
C ASN A 8 60.19 2.87 -3.54
N GLY A 9 60.26 4.05 -4.14
CA GLY A 9 59.20 5.05 -4.10
C GLY A 9 58.22 4.85 -5.25
N PHE A 10 56.93 5.07 -5.01
CA PHE A 10 55.91 5.05 -6.05
C PHE A 10 56.16 6.16 -7.07
N THR A 11 55.99 5.85 -8.36
CA THR A 11 56.08 6.87 -9.40
C THR A 11 54.78 7.70 -9.42
N LEU A 12 54.88 8.98 -9.76
CA LEU A 12 53.70 9.85 -9.95
C LEU A 12 52.72 9.28 -10.97
N VAL A 13 53.24 8.61 -12.00
CA VAL A 13 52.45 7.99 -13.07
C VAL A 13 51.64 6.81 -12.54
N GLU A 14 52.24 5.97 -11.68
CA GLU A 14 51.56 4.81 -11.09
C GLU A 14 50.39 5.25 -10.21
N VAL A 15 50.57 6.30 -9.40
CA VAL A 15 49.48 6.87 -8.59
C VAL A 15 48.40 7.53 -9.47
N ALA A 16 48.78 8.21 -10.56
CA ALA A 16 47.83 8.84 -11.47
C ALA A 16 46.93 7.82 -12.21
N ILE A 17 47.51 6.70 -12.66
CA ILE A 17 46.75 5.62 -13.30
C ILE A 17 45.77 4.97 -12.32
N VAL A 18 46.19 4.75 -11.06
CA VAL A 18 45.31 4.19 -10.03
C VAL A 18 44.11 5.11 -9.77
N MET A 19 44.33 6.42 -9.63
CA MET A 19 43.23 7.38 -9.44
C MET A 19 42.29 7.44 -10.66
N LEU A 20 42.81 7.29 -11.88
CA LEU A 20 42.02 7.21 -13.10
C LEU A 20 41.13 5.96 -13.11
N ILE A 21 41.67 4.80 -12.74
CA ILE A 21 40.91 3.55 -12.67
C ILE A 21 39.82 3.63 -11.60
N ILE A 22 40.15 4.14 -10.40
CA ILE A 22 39.18 4.31 -9.32
C ILE A 22 38.06 5.27 -9.73
N GLY A 23 38.40 6.40 -10.39
CA GLY A 23 37.42 7.36 -10.89
C GLY A 23 36.46 6.76 -11.93
N LEU A 24 36.98 5.96 -12.86
CA LEU A 24 36.16 5.25 -13.86
C LEU A 24 35.21 4.25 -13.21
N LEU A 25 35.72 3.42 -12.28
CA LEU A 25 34.92 2.42 -11.57
C LEU A 25 33.85 3.08 -10.70
N ALA A 26 34.19 4.14 -9.97
CA ALA A 26 33.24 4.89 -9.15
C ALA A 26 32.11 5.50 -10.00
N GLY A 27 32.43 5.99 -11.20
CA GLY A 27 31.44 6.55 -12.14
C GLY A 27 30.36 5.56 -12.58
N ILE A 28 30.66 4.25 -12.61
CA ILE A 28 29.71 3.20 -13.01
C ILE A 28 28.81 2.75 -11.85
N VAL A 29 29.33 2.72 -10.61
CA VAL A 29 28.62 2.14 -9.44
C VAL A 29 27.54 3.07 -8.88
N LEU A 30 27.78 4.38 -8.86
CA LEU A 30 26.90 5.37 -8.24
C LEU A 30 25.45 5.40 -8.78
N PRO A 31 25.16 5.36 -10.10
CA PRO A 31 23.79 5.44 -10.61
C PRO A 31 22.94 4.20 -10.27
N LEU A 32 23.56 3.04 -10.01
CA LEU A 32 22.83 1.80 -9.74
C LEU A 32 22.26 1.74 -8.31
N ALA A 33 22.90 2.43 -7.35
CA ALA A 33 22.46 2.44 -5.96
C ALA A 33 21.08 3.10 -5.80
N GLY A 34 20.80 4.17 -6.54
CA GLY A 34 19.51 4.89 -6.46
C GLY A 34 18.33 4.05 -6.94
N SER A 35 18.48 3.35 -8.08
CA SER A 35 17.41 2.52 -8.63
C SER A 35 17.09 1.31 -7.74
N MET A 36 18.11 0.71 -7.11
CA MET A 36 17.93 -0.38 -6.14
C MET A 36 17.14 0.08 -4.91
N MET A 37 17.44 1.28 -4.38
CA MET A 37 16.69 1.83 -3.25
C MET A 37 15.23 2.10 -3.59
N ASP A 38 14.95 2.65 -4.77
CA ASP A 38 13.57 2.90 -5.19
C ASP A 38 12.79 1.60 -5.43
N GLN A 39 13.44 0.54 -5.92
CA GLN A 39 12.83 -0.79 -5.99
C GLN A 39 12.51 -1.34 -4.60
N GLN A 40 13.43 -1.18 -3.63
CA GLN A 40 13.20 -1.59 -2.25
C GLN A 40 11.99 -0.87 -1.65
N ARG A 41 11.89 0.46 -1.84
CA ARG A 41 10.75 1.28 -1.37
C ARG A 41 9.42 0.84 -1.97
N ARG A 42 9.40 0.56 -3.28
CA ARG A 42 8.22 0.02 -3.98
C ARG A 42 7.81 -1.33 -3.43
N LYS A 43 8.77 -2.24 -3.21
CA LYS A 43 8.53 -3.56 -2.65
C LYS A 43 7.98 -3.49 -1.23
N GLU A 44 8.54 -2.62 -0.39
CA GLU A 44 8.02 -2.39 0.97
C GLU A 44 6.58 -1.89 0.94
N THR A 45 6.30 -0.88 0.10
CA THR A 45 4.94 -0.33 -0.05
C THR A 45 3.95 -1.38 -0.57
N ALA A 46 4.37 -2.25 -1.50
CA ALA A 46 3.55 -3.35 -2.00
C ALA A 46 3.19 -4.36 -0.90
N ASN A 47 4.14 -4.70 -0.02
CA ASN A 47 3.87 -5.58 1.12
C ASN A 47 2.86 -4.96 2.10
N LYS A 48 2.98 -3.66 2.36
CA LYS A 48 2.02 -2.90 3.18
C LYS A 48 0.62 -2.89 2.56
N LEU A 49 0.52 -2.66 1.25
CA LEU A 49 -0.75 -2.74 0.52
C LEU A 49 -1.41 -4.12 0.62
N ALA A 50 -0.62 -5.20 0.54
CA ALA A 50 -1.14 -6.56 0.71
C ALA A 50 -1.70 -6.79 2.13
N ALA A 51 -1.04 -6.28 3.17
CA ALA A 51 -1.55 -6.35 4.54
C ALA A 51 -2.85 -5.54 4.73
N ILE A 52 -2.93 -4.36 4.09
CA ILE A 52 -4.15 -3.54 4.08
C ILE A 52 -5.31 -4.27 3.40
N ASP A 53 -5.05 -4.93 2.27
CA ASP A 53 -6.07 -5.70 1.55
C ASP A 53 -6.62 -6.85 2.42
N GLN A 54 -5.73 -7.60 3.08
CA GLN A 54 -6.14 -8.65 4.03
C GLN A 54 -7.00 -8.10 5.18
N ALA A 55 -6.64 -6.93 5.72
CA ALA A 55 -7.42 -6.30 6.78
C ALA A 55 -8.80 -5.80 6.29
N LEU A 56 -8.87 -5.25 5.07
CA LEU A 56 -10.13 -4.88 4.44
C LEU A 56 -11.04 -6.09 4.22
N LEU A 57 -10.48 -7.20 3.74
CA LEU A 57 -11.22 -8.46 3.57
C LEU A 57 -11.77 -8.97 4.91
N ALA A 58 -10.93 -9.01 5.96
CA ALA A 58 -11.34 -9.40 7.29
C ALA A 58 -12.45 -8.49 7.87
N PHE A 59 -12.40 -7.18 7.57
CA PHE A 59 -13.45 -6.25 7.94
C PHE A 59 -14.76 -6.57 7.23
N VAL A 60 -14.73 -6.86 5.92
CA VAL A 60 -15.90 -7.19 5.11
C VAL A 60 -16.54 -8.50 5.56
N THR A 61 -15.76 -9.53 5.92
CA THR A 61 -16.34 -10.82 6.36
C THR A 61 -17.23 -10.66 7.58
N THR A 62 -16.86 -9.75 8.49
CA THR A 62 -17.58 -9.49 9.74
C THR A 62 -18.68 -8.43 9.59
N ASN A 63 -18.40 -7.34 8.88
CA ASN A 63 -19.30 -6.18 8.81
C ASN A 63 -20.18 -6.13 7.56
N LYS A 64 -19.94 -7.03 6.60
CA LYS A 64 -20.65 -7.12 5.31
C LYS A 64 -20.68 -5.80 4.53
N ARG A 65 -19.64 -4.99 4.69
CA ARG A 65 -19.45 -3.69 4.04
C ARG A 65 -17.99 -3.27 4.09
N LEU A 66 -17.60 -2.33 3.23
CA LEU A 66 -16.32 -1.65 3.33
C LEU A 66 -16.38 -0.51 4.36
N PRO A 67 -15.27 -0.20 5.05
CA PRO A 67 -15.22 0.95 5.95
C PRO A 67 -15.20 2.26 5.15
N CYS A 68 -15.74 3.34 5.73
CA CYS A 68 -15.48 4.67 5.18
C CYS A 68 -14.00 5.05 5.36
N PRO A 69 -13.44 5.89 4.48
CA PRO A 69 -12.09 6.42 4.67
C PRO A 69 -11.96 7.17 6.00
N ALA A 70 -10.79 7.08 6.63
CA ALA A 70 -10.43 7.96 7.71
C ALA A 70 -10.03 9.34 7.16
N ALA A 71 -10.15 10.39 7.98
CA ALA A 71 -9.73 11.72 7.60
C ALA A 71 -8.19 11.81 7.59
N GLY A 72 -7.58 11.97 6.42
CA GLY A 72 -6.12 12.07 6.28
C GLY A 72 -5.53 13.35 6.86
N THR A 73 -6.37 14.36 7.13
CA THR A 73 -6.00 15.62 7.78
C THR A 73 -5.84 15.52 9.29
N THR A 74 -6.28 14.41 9.91
CA THR A 74 -6.14 14.21 11.34
C THR A 74 -4.68 13.90 11.70
N ALA A 75 -4.11 14.63 12.66
CA ALA A 75 -2.74 14.43 13.11
C ALA A 75 -2.52 13.02 13.69
N SER A 76 -1.31 12.49 13.54
CA SER A 76 -0.93 11.21 14.17
C SER A 76 -1.09 11.29 15.69
N GLY A 77 -1.62 10.23 16.30
CA GLY A 77 -1.88 10.16 17.74
C GLY A 77 -3.05 11.01 18.26
N ALA A 78 -3.71 11.81 17.40
CA ALA A 78 -4.90 12.54 17.80
C ALA A 78 -6.09 11.60 18.04
N VAL A 79 -7.06 12.07 18.83
CA VAL A 79 -8.32 11.34 19.04
C VAL A 79 -9.00 11.15 17.68
N ASN A 80 -9.43 9.91 17.40
CA ASN A 80 -10.02 9.48 16.13
C ASN A 80 -9.05 9.40 14.93
N ALA A 81 -7.73 9.52 15.12
CA ALA A 81 -6.77 9.26 14.05
C ALA A 81 -6.90 7.80 13.56
N GLY A 82 -7.08 7.64 12.25
CA GLY A 82 -7.22 6.31 11.62
C GLY A 82 -8.56 5.62 11.83
N VAL A 83 -9.53 6.30 12.45
CA VAL A 83 -10.87 5.74 12.63
C VAL A 83 -11.71 6.00 11.39
N ALA A 84 -12.35 4.95 10.88
CA ALA A 84 -13.32 5.03 9.80
C ALA A 84 -14.42 6.03 10.17
N GLN A 85 -14.66 6.99 9.30
CA GLN A 85 -15.71 7.98 9.54
C GLN A 85 -17.10 7.30 9.55
N PRO A 86 -18.07 7.82 10.32
CA PRO A 86 -19.42 7.26 10.30
C PRO A 86 -20.03 7.41 8.91
N ALA A 87 -20.59 6.32 8.39
CA ALA A 87 -21.39 6.35 7.17
C ALA A 87 -22.83 6.75 7.53
N VAL A 88 -23.28 7.93 7.11
CA VAL A 88 -24.69 8.33 7.27
C VAL A 88 -25.42 7.92 6.00
N ALA A 89 -26.35 6.96 6.10
CA ALA A 89 -27.04 6.38 4.93
C ALA A 89 -26.10 5.87 3.81
N GLY A 90 -24.86 5.46 4.17
CA GLY A 90 -23.85 5.01 3.20
C GLY A 90 -22.98 6.10 2.61
N ASP A 91 -23.17 7.35 3.00
CA ASP A 91 -22.31 8.45 2.55
C ASP A 91 -21.14 8.66 3.51
N CYS A 92 -19.93 8.73 2.95
CA CYS A 92 -18.72 9.07 3.70
C CYS A 92 -18.34 10.52 3.42
N THR A 93 -17.90 11.24 4.45
CA THR A 93 -17.61 12.68 4.37
C THR A 93 -16.16 12.98 3.95
N ALA A 94 -15.22 12.08 4.24
CA ALA A 94 -13.77 12.30 4.02
C ALA A 94 -13.27 11.78 2.65
N LEU A 95 -14.07 11.83 1.59
CA LEU A 95 -13.69 11.21 0.30
C LEU A 95 -12.51 11.90 -0.40
N ASN A 96 -12.37 13.22 -0.26
CA ASN A 96 -11.30 13.98 -0.95
C ASN A 96 -9.93 13.85 -0.26
N THR A 97 -9.93 13.68 1.07
CA THR A 97 -8.72 13.58 1.90
C THR A 97 -8.61 12.21 2.57
N GLY A 98 -9.31 11.21 2.03
CA GLY A 98 -9.46 9.90 2.65
C GLY A 98 -8.18 9.09 2.68
N VAL A 99 -7.87 8.51 3.83
CA VAL A 99 -6.79 7.55 4.00
C VAL A 99 -7.34 6.24 4.54
N VAL A 100 -6.54 5.18 4.45
CA VAL A 100 -6.91 3.86 4.99
C VAL A 100 -7.30 4.02 6.46
N PRO A 101 -8.46 3.52 6.92
CA PRO A 101 -8.87 3.63 8.31
C PRO A 101 -8.14 2.60 9.20
N TRP A 102 -6.83 2.82 9.42
CA TRP A 102 -5.93 1.85 10.07
C TRP A 102 -6.39 1.43 11.47
N ALA A 103 -6.84 2.37 12.30
CA ALA A 103 -7.30 2.06 13.65
C ALA A 103 -8.57 1.18 13.64
N THR A 104 -9.49 1.42 12.70
CA THR A 104 -10.68 0.58 12.52
C THR A 104 -10.35 -0.80 11.96
N LEU A 105 -9.30 -0.89 11.14
CA LEU A 105 -8.81 -2.15 10.58
C LEU A 105 -7.87 -2.92 11.52
N GLY A 106 -7.57 -2.39 12.70
CA GLY A 106 -6.64 -3.00 13.66
C GLY A 106 -5.16 -2.97 13.21
N LEU A 107 -4.83 -2.07 12.28
CA LEU A 107 -3.47 -1.86 11.77
C LEU A 107 -2.79 -0.70 12.49
N GLY A 108 -1.45 -0.72 12.51
CA GLY A 108 -0.66 0.43 12.95
C GLY A 108 -0.60 1.53 11.89
N GLU A 109 -0.36 2.77 12.31
CA GLU A 109 -0.19 3.88 11.37
C GLU A 109 1.02 3.68 10.43
N GLY A 110 2.06 3.00 10.91
CA GLY A 110 3.23 2.64 10.10
C GLY A 110 2.94 1.63 8.99
N ASP A 111 1.92 0.79 9.16
CA ASP A 111 1.49 -0.21 8.16
C ASP A 111 0.74 0.44 7.00
N VAL A 112 0.16 1.62 7.23
CA VAL A 112 -0.55 2.42 6.22
C VAL A 112 0.25 3.61 5.72
N THR A 113 1.52 3.72 6.09
CA THR A 113 2.43 4.75 5.61
C THR A 113 3.41 4.12 4.62
N ASP A 114 3.47 4.66 3.40
CA ASP A 114 4.36 4.15 2.35
C ASP A 114 5.84 4.39 2.70
N ALA A 115 6.74 3.89 1.86
CA ALA A 115 8.18 4.04 2.06
C ALA A 115 8.70 5.48 1.86
N TRP A 116 7.83 6.41 1.44
CA TRP A 116 8.13 7.85 1.31
C TRP A 116 7.57 8.66 2.48
N GLY A 117 6.94 8.02 3.47
CA GLY A 117 6.40 8.67 4.66
C GLY A 117 5.01 9.28 4.45
N VAL A 118 4.30 8.90 3.39
CA VAL A 118 2.96 9.39 3.08
C VAL A 118 1.92 8.31 3.42
N ARG A 119 0.80 8.73 4.03
CA ARG A 119 -0.31 7.82 4.30
C ARG A 119 -0.95 7.36 3.00
N ILE A 120 -1.23 6.06 2.91
CA ILE A 120 -1.87 5.44 1.76
C ILE A 120 -3.30 5.98 1.64
N THR A 121 -3.59 6.49 0.44
CA THR A 121 -4.89 7.06 0.09
C THR A 121 -5.90 5.94 -0.11
N TYR A 122 -7.08 6.08 0.49
CA TYR A 122 -8.16 5.10 0.38
C TYR A 122 -9.42 5.75 -0.18
N ARG A 123 -10.05 5.08 -1.14
CA ARG A 123 -11.27 5.52 -1.81
C ARG A 123 -12.21 4.33 -1.90
N VAL A 124 -13.49 4.60 -1.71
CA VAL A 124 -14.54 3.61 -1.76
C VAL A 124 -15.79 4.23 -2.40
N PRO A 125 -16.52 3.50 -3.25
CA PRO A 125 -17.83 3.92 -3.71
C PRO A 125 -18.80 4.09 -2.54
N THR A 126 -19.46 5.24 -2.46
CA THR A 126 -20.43 5.58 -1.39
C THR A 126 -21.80 5.88 -1.97
N GLY A 127 -22.77 6.19 -1.10
CA GLY A 127 -24.12 6.59 -1.49
C GLY A 127 -25.01 5.42 -1.84
N ALA A 128 -26.03 5.68 -2.66
CA ALA A 128 -27.13 4.75 -2.95
C ALA A 128 -26.69 3.34 -3.37
N ALA A 129 -25.68 3.27 -4.22
CA ALA A 129 -25.08 2.04 -4.74
C ALA A 129 -23.68 1.77 -4.15
N GLY A 130 -23.35 2.43 -3.03
CA GLY A 130 -22.03 2.36 -2.42
C GLY A 130 -21.80 1.11 -1.57
N PHE A 131 -20.53 0.78 -1.37
CA PHE A 131 -20.07 -0.40 -0.64
C PHE A 131 -19.91 -0.17 0.87
N THR A 132 -20.18 1.03 1.34
CA THR A 132 -20.05 1.44 2.75
C THR A 132 -21.36 1.35 3.54
N ARG A 133 -22.46 0.99 2.87
CA ARG A 133 -23.77 0.75 3.50
C ARG A 133 -23.78 -0.56 4.28
N ALA A 134 -24.65 -0.64 5.28
CA ALA A 134 -24.89 -1.89 5.98
C ALA A 134 -25.31 -2.98 4.99
N ASN A 135 -24.66 -4.15 5.08
CA ASN A 135 -24.91 -5.33 4.24
C ASN A 135 -24.70 -5.13 2.73
N ALA A 136 -24.03 -4.06 2.30
CA ALA A 136 -23.75 -3.81 0.90
C ALA A 136 -22.91 -4.92 0.23
N LEU A 137 -22.13 -5.67 1.01
CA LEU A 137 -21.32 -6.81 0.58
C LEU A 137 -21.78 -8.12 1.28
N ASP A 138 -23.04 -8.23 1.67
CA ASP A 138 -23.55 -9.47 2.26
C ASP A 138 -23.82 -10.55 1.19
N ALA A 139 -22.89 -11.49 1.08
CA ALA A 139 -23.00 -12.64 0.19
C ALA A 139 -23.71 -13.85 0.82
N SER A 140 -24.27 -13.76 2.04
CA SER A 140 -24.90 -14.91 2.73
C SER A 140 -26.04 -15.59 1.96
N LYS A 141 -26.70 -14.83 1.09
CA LYS A 141 -27.81 -15.30 0.26
C LYS A 141 -27.39 -15.74 -1.15
N CYS A 142 -26.09 -15.70 -1.45
CA CYS A 142 -25.55 -16.17 -2.73
C CYS A 142 -25.72 -17.69 -2.78
N ASP A 143 -26.59 -18.16 -3.67
CA ASP A 143 -26.73 -19.57 -3.98
C ASP A 143 -25.89 -19.86 -5.24
N PRO A 144 -24.72 -20.50 -5.12
CA PRO A 144 -23.90 -20.80 -6.29
C PRO A 144 -24.55 -21.84 -7.22
N ALA A 145 -25.62 -22.52 -6.78
CA ALA A 145 -26.36 -23.52 -7.55
C ALA A 145 -27.74 -23.03 -8.03
N GLY A 146 -28.15 -21.79 -7.70
CA GLY A 146 -29.51 -21.31 -7.88
C GLY A 146 -29.71 -20.43 -9.12
N ALA A 147 -30.81 -20.65 -9.85
CA ALA A 147 -31.21 -19.93 -11.07
C ALA A 147 -31.61 -18.44 -10.88
N ALA A 148 -31.34 -17.82 -9.71
CA ALA A 148 -31.90 -16.52 -9.35
C ALA A 148 -30.81 -15.46 -9.11
N ASN A 149 -30.87 -14.37 -9.88
CA ASN A 149 -30.11 -13.15 -9.63
C ASN A 149 -30.55 -12.55 -8.29
N ARG A 150 -29.72 -12.73 -7.24
CA ARG A 150 -29.96 -12.06 -5.97
C ARG A 150 -29.07 -10.82 -5.88
N ASN A 151 -29.71 -9.68 -6.05
CA ASN A 151 -29.13 -8.36 -5.80
C ASN A 151 -28.60 -8.28 -4.37
N LEU A 152 -27.38 -7.74 -4.19
CA LEU A 152 -26.89 -7.35 -2.87
C LEU A 152 -27.83 -6.26 -2.32
N GLY A 153 -28.49 -6.56 -1.21
CA GLY A 153 -29.50 -5.68 -0.61
C GLY A 153 -28.92 -4.29 -0.33
N GLY A 154 -29.28 -3.32 -1.17
CA GLY A 154 -28.99 -1.90 -0.95
C GLY A 154 -27.82 -1.30 -1.73
N ALA A 155 -27.13 -2.04 -2.61
CA ALA A 155 -26.05 -1.50 -3.45
C ALA A 155 -26.32 -1.53 -4.97
N GLY A 156 -27.39 -2.18 -5.43
CA GLY A 156 -27.68 -2.30 -6.88
C GLY A 156 -26.57 -3.01 -7.69
N ALA A 157 -25.66 -3.71 -7.00
CA ALA A 157 -24.59 -4.49 -7.60
C ALA A 157 -24.99 -5.97 -7.62
N ASP A 158 -25.18 -6.51 -8.82
CA ASP A 158 -25.44 -7.92 -9.09
C ASP A 158 -24.11 -8.68 -9.11
N PHE A 159 -23.59 -9.04 -7.93
CA PHE A 159 -22.32 -9.80 -7.83
C PHE A 159 -22.53 -11.32 -7.94
N CYS A 160 -23.72 -11.81 -7.60
CA CYS A 160 -24.07 -13.24 -7.62
C CYS A 160 -24.98 -13.55 -8.80
N VAL A 161 -24.49 -13.32 -10.01
CA VAL A 161 -25.11 -13.80 -11.26
C VAL A 161 -24.35 -15.03 -11.71
N ILE A 162 -25.08 -16.07 -12.14
CA ILE A 162 -24.56 -17.36 -12.61
C ILE A 162 -23.51 -17.18 -13.73
N ALA A 163 -23.55 -16.06 -14.45
CA ALA A 163 -22.59 -15.68 -15.49
C ALA A 163 -21.18 -15.32 -14.97
N GLY A 164 -21.00 -15.06 -13.66
CA GLY A 164 -19.71 -14.67 -13.07
C GLY A 164 -18.86 -15.82 -12.52
N CYS A 165 -19.43 -17.03 -12.40
CA CYS A 165 -18.70 -18.24 -12.01
C CYS A 165 -18.63 -19.26 -13.17
N ALA A 166 -18.41 -18.78 -14.40
CA ALA A 166 -17.84 -19.64 -15.43
C ALA A 166 -16.36 -19.85 -15.11
N ALA A 167 -16.04 -21.00 -14.52
CA ALA A 167 -14.68 -21.49 -14.43
C ALA A 167 -14.18 -21.84 -15.85
N ALA A 168 -13.05 -21.24 -16.25
CA ALA A 168 -12.21 -21.53 -17.43
C ALA A 168 -12.87 -21.44 -18.82
#